data_AF-A0A524HKL7-F1
#
_entry.id   AF-A0A524HKL7-F1
#
_cell.length_a   1.000
_cell.length_b   1.000
_cell.length_c   1.000
_cell.angle_alpha   90.00
_cell.angle_beta   90.00
_cell.angle_gamma   90.00
#
_symmetry.space_group_name_H-M   'P 1'
#
loop_
_entity.id
_entity.type
_entity.pdbx_description
1 polymer ?
#
loop_
_entity_poly.entity_id
_entity_poly.type
_entity_poly.pdbx_seq_one_letter_code
_entity_poly.pdbx_strand_id
1 'polypeptide(L)'
;AQVFYAESETGPAPIVGAIGQLQFDVMLFRLENEYGAPCRFEPVGYRYPRWVTGTPTAIEQAASARGRLRLYDTKGNPLLLFENEWALRLAQENERDLEFHDVAP
;
A
#
# COMPACT_ATOMS: atom_id res chain seq x y z
N ALA A 1 -1.29 12.91 -0.48
CA ALA A 1 -1.59 11.62 0.18
C ALA A 1 -2.46 10.79 -0.73
N GLN A 2 -2.22 9.48 -0.78
CA GLN A 2 -3.02 8.49 -1.49
C GLN A 2 -3.59 7.50 -0.47
N VAL A 3 -4.78 6.97 -0.75
CA VAL A 3 -5.45 6.00 0.12
C VAL A 3 -5.41 4.64 -0.56
N PHE A 4 -5.08 3.63 0.24
CA PHE A 4 -5.00 2.24 -0.15
C PHE A 4 -5.86 1.39 0.78
N TYR A 5 -6.23 0.21 0.32
CA TYR A 5 -7.08 -0.70 1.07
C TYR A 5 -6.42 -2.07 1.16
N ALA A 6 -6.30 -2.59 2.39
CA ALA A 6 -5.96 -4.00 2.61
C ALA A 6 -7.22 -4.85 2.54
N GLU A 7 -7.09 -6.06 2.00
CA GLU A 7 -8.12 -7.09 2.20
C GLU A 7 -8.09 -7.54 3.66
N SER A 8 -9.18 -7.28 4.38
CA SER A 8 -9.38 -7.72 5.75
C SER A 8 -10.80 -8.22 5.91
N GLU A 9 -10.97 -9.33 6.64
CA GLU A 9 -12.29 -9.91 6.94
C GLU A 9 -13.18 -8.98 7.78
N THR A 10 -12.59 -8.04 8.53
CA THR A 10 -13.30 -7.06 9.37
C THR A 10 -13.71 -5.79 8.62
N GLY A 11 -13.49 -5.73 7.31
CA GLY A 11 -13.69 -4.55 6.48
C GLY A 11 -12.37 -3.82 6.19
N PRO A 12 -12.32 -3.00 5.13
CA PRO A 12 -11.08 -2.41 4.65
C PRO A 12 -10.56 -1.38 5.65
N ALA A 13 -9.42 -1.66 6.28
CA ALA A 13 -8.67 -0.66 7.03
C ALA A 13 -7.92 0.25 6.01
N PRO A 14 -8.27 1.55 5.91
CA PRO A 14 -7.60 2.43 4.97
C PRO A 14 -6.17 2.69 5.41
N ILE A 15 -5.23 2.52 4.48
CA ILE A 15 -3.82 2.88 4.65
C ILE A 15 -3.56 4.16 3.86
N VAL A 16 -2.92 5.13 4.49
CA VAL A 16 -2.58 6.40 3.84
C VAL A 16 -1.08 6.44 3.53
N GLY A 17 -0.75 6.67 2.26
CA GLY A 17 0.62 6.93 1.82
C GLY A 17 0.84 8.40 1.48
N ALA A 18 1.98 8.95 1.86
CA ALA A 18 2.37 10.31 1.52
C ALA A 18 3.88 10.41 1.26
N ILE A 19 4.27 11.38 0.42
CA ILE A 19 5.69 11.65 0.12
C ILE A 19 6.37 12.36 1.29
N GLY A 20 5.63 13.17 2.05
CA GLY A 20 6.17 13.94 3.17
C GLY A 20 5.19 14.03 4.33
N GLN A 21 5.74 14.20 5.54
CA GLN A 21 4.98 14.16 6.80
C GLN A 21 3.85 15.18 6.87
N LEU A 22 4.07 16.40 6.35
CA LEU A 22 3.07 17.48 6.36
C LEU A 22 1.73 17.06 5.72
N GLN A 23 1.74 16.15 4.74
CA GLN A 23 0.50 15.70 4.12
C GLN A 23 -0.39 14.90 5.08
N PHE A 24 0.20 14.23 6.07
CA PHE A 24 -0.57 13.57 7.13
C PHE A 24 -1.19 14.61 8.07
N ASP A 25 -0.42 15.62 8.48
CA ASP A 25 -0.90 16.69 9.36
C ASP A 25 -2.05 17.47 8.71
N VAL A 26 -1.90 17.83 7.43
CA VAL A 26 -2.96 18.48 6.65
C VAL A 26 -4.20 17.60 6.53
N MET A 27 -4.05 16.29 6.33
CA MET A 27 -5.19 15.37 6.25
C MET A 27 -5.94 15.28 7.58
N LEU A 28 -5.23 15.14 8.71
CA LEU A 28 -5.84 15.12 10.05
C LEU A 28 -6.60 16.42 10.32
N PHE A 29 -5.98 17.57 10.04
CA PHE A 29 -6.61 18.87 10.22
C PHE A 29 -7.92 18.99 9.42
N ARG A 30 -7.92 18.56 8.16
CA ARG A 30 -9.13 18.61 7.31
C ARG A 30 -10.21 17.66 7.79
N LEU A 31 -9.87 16.42 8.15
CA LEU A 31 -10.84 15.45 8.67
C LEU A 31 -11.55 15.98 9.92
N GLU A 32 -10.81 16.60 10.83
CA GLU A 32 -11.39 17.18 12.04
C GLU A 32 -12.22 18.45 11.76
N ASN A 33 -11.69 19.41 11.00
CA ASN A 33 -12.32 20.72 10.84
C ASN A 33 -13.39 20.79 9.75
N GLU A 34 -13.23 20.06 8.65
CA GLU A 34 -14.19 20.06 7.53
C GLU A 34 -15.26 18.98 7.70
N TYR A 35 -14.91 17.84 8.30
CA TYR A 35 -15.80 16.66 8.37
C TYR A 35 -16.20 16.26 9.79
N GLY A 36 -15.68 16.91 10.84
CA GLY A 36 -15.98 16.56 12.23
C GLY A 36 -15.54 15.14 12.61
N ALA A 37 -14.54 14.60 11.91
CA ALA A 37 -14.10 13.22 12.01
C ALA A 37 -12.71 13.14 12.68
N PRO A 38 -12.62 13.15 14.01
CA PRO A 38 -11.34 13.00 14.70
C PRO A 38 -10.72 11.64 14.39
N CYS A 39 -9.46 11.65 13.94
CA CYS A 39 -8.74 10.47 13.49
C CYS A 39 -7.33 10.43 14.08
N ARG A 40 -6.71 9.25 14.09
CA ARG A 40 -5.29 9.08 14.39
C ARG A 40 -4.66 8.14 13.36
N PHE A 41 -3.39 8.36 13.05
CA PHE A 41 -2.61 7.42 12.25
C PHE A 41 -1.85 6.45 13.14
N GLU A 42 -1.84 5.19 12.71
CA GLU A 42 -1.03 4.13 13.32
C GLU A 42 0.02 3.68 12.28
N PRO A 43 1.32 3.67 12.62
CA PRO A 43 2.36 3.24 11.69
C PRO A 43 2.23 1.74 11.37
N VAL A 44 2.20 1.40 10.08
CA VAL A 44 2.07 0.00 9.62
C VAL A 44 3.40 -0.75 9.48
N GLY A 45 4.55 -0.07 9.61
CA GLY A 45 5.88 -0.70 9.57
C GLY A 45 6.45 -1.01 8.18
N TYR A 46 5.68 -0.79 7.12
CA TYR A 46 6.11 -0.96 5.72
C TYR A 46 6.40 0.39 5.04
N ARG A 47 7.29 0.39 4.04
CA ARG A 47 7.80 1.66 3.46
C ARG A 47 7.97 1.66 1.94
N TYR A 48 7.97 0.51 1.28
CA TYR A 48 8.30 0.41 -0.14
C TYR A 48 7.08 -0.10 -0.91
N PRO A 49 6.21 0.78 -1.44
CA PRO A 49 5.06 0.36 -2.26
C PRO A 49 5.47 0.15 -3.73
N ARG A 50 4.94 -0.87 -4.39
CA ARG A 50 5.02 -1.06 -5.86
C ARG A 50 3.70 -1.54 -6.43
N TRP A 51 3.16 -0.80 -7.39
CA TRP A 51 2.06 -1.33 -8.20
C TRP A 51 2.57 -2.55 -8.97
N VAL A 52 1.70 -3.55 -9.12
CA VAL A 52 2.07 -4.78 -9.81
C VAL A 52 1.09 -5.11 -10.91
N THR A 53 1.59 -5.55 -12.05
CA THR A 53 0.78 -6.11 -13.14
C THR A 53 1.18 -7.55 -13.35
N GLY A 54 0.18 -8.43 -13.51
CA GLY A 54 0.39 -9.87 -13.68
C GLY A 54 -0.90 -10.66 -13.51
N THR A 55 -0.80 -11.98 -13.50
CA THR A 55 -1.97 -12.83 -13.23
C THR A 55 -2.39 -12.73 -11.76
N PRO A 56 -3.69 -12.84 -11.42
CA PRO A 56 -4.14 -12.80 -10.03
C PRO A 56 -3.44 -13.82 -9.14
N THR A 57 -3.19 -15.02 -9.65
CA THR A 57 -2.48 -16.10 -8.95
C THR A 57 -1.03 -15.73 -8.65
N ALA A 58 -0.30 -15.13 -9.60
CA ALA A 58 1.08 -14.70 -9.38
C ALA A 58 1.15 -13.59 -8.32
N ILE A 59 0.21 -12.64 -8.34
CA ILE A 59 0.15 -11.55 -7.34
C ILE A 59 -0.15 -12.12 -5.95
N GLU A 60 -1.07 -13.07 -5.84
CA GLU A 60 -1.39 -13.73 -4.57
C GLU A 60 -0.21 -14.52 -4.01
N GLN A 61 0.47 -15.29 -4.86
CA GLN A 61 1.69 -16.02 -4.48
C GLN A 61 2.78 -15.06 -4.00
N ALA A 62 3.05 -13.99 -4.74
CA ALA A 62 4.04 -12.99 -4.35
C ALA A 62 3.66 -12.28 -3.04
N ALA A 63 2.38 -12.03 -2.79
CA ALA A 63 1.89 -11.43 -1.56
C ALA A 63 2.02 -12.34 -0.33
N SER A 64 2.04 -13.67 -0.51
CA SER A 64 2.10 -14.62 0.60
C SER A 64 3.46 -14.66 1.32
N ALA A 65 4.52 -14.15 0.68
CA ALA A 65 5.84 -14.10 1.28
C ALA A 65 5.91 -13.07 2.43
N ARG A 66 6.71 -13.41 3.45
CA ARG A 66 6.89 -12.58 4.65
C ARG A 66 7.40 -11.18 4.30
N GLY A 67 6.92 -10.17 5.02
CA GLY A 67 7.35 -8.79 4.86
C GLY A 67 6.71 -8.09 3.67
N ARG A 68 5.63 -8.67 3.14
CA ARG A 68 4.83 -8.12 2.04
C ARG A 68 3.39 -8.01 2.47
N LEU A 69 2.73 -6.95 2.02
CA LEU A 69 1.30 -6.73 2.23
C LEU A 69 0.67 -6.39 0.88
N ARG A 70 -0.38 -7.11 0.49
CA ARG A 70 -1.18 -6.77 -0.70
C ARG A 70 -2.18 -5.68 -0.36
N LEU A 71 -2.19 -4.65 -1.17
CA LEU A 71 -3.10 -3.52 -1.10
C LEU A 71 -3.72 -3.26 -2.46
N TYR A 72 -4.78 -2.46 -2.47
CA TYR A 72 -5.38 -1.91 -3.68
C TYR A 72 -5.46 -0.40 -3.57
N ASP A 73 -5.20 0.30 -4.68
CA ASP A 73 -5.48 1.72 -4.77
C ASP A 73 -6.99 1.99 -4.95
N THR A 74 -7.37 3.27 -4.96
CA THR A 74 -8.77 3.70 -5.17
C THR A 74 -9.40 3.29 -6.51
N LYS A 75 -8.59 2.87 -7.49
CA LYS A 75 -9.05 2.38 -8.80
C LYS A 75 -9.10 0.85 -8.87
N GLY A 76 -8.71 0.16 -7.80
CA GLY A 76 -8.66 -1.30 -7.73
C GLY A 76 -7.37 -1.89 -8.29
N ASN A 77 -6.34 -1.08 -8.57
CA ASN A 77 -5.07 -1.63 -9.03
C ASN A 77 -4.33 -2.27 -7.85
N PRO A 78 -3.81 -3.50 -8.01
CA PRO A 78 -3.08 -4.18 -6.96
C PRO A 78 -1.69 -3.57 -6.75
N LEU A 79 -1.27 -3.56 -5.49
CA LEU A 79 0.01 -3.06 -5.04
C LEU A 79 0.58 -4.00 -3.99
N LEU A 80 1.89 -4.24 -4.04
CA LEU A 80 2.62 -4.87 -2.95
C LEU A 80 3.35 -3.80 -2.15
N LEU A 81 3.14 -3.82 -0.84
CA LEU A 81 3.81 -2.96 0.12
C LEU A 81 4.84 -3.79 0.89
N PHE A 82 6.12 -3.44 0.73
CA PHE A 82 7.27 -4.17 1.28
C PHE A 82 7.82 -3.51 2.55
N GLU A 83 8.24 -4.34 3.50
CA GLU A 83 8.77 -3.90 4.79
C GLU A 83 10.11 -3.15 4.65
N ASN A 84 10.95 -3.58 3.71
CA ASN A 84 12.28 -3.05 3.46
C ASN A 84 12.68 -3.20 1.98
N GLU A 85 13.76 -2.52 1.60
CA GLU A 85 14.26 -2.52 0.21
C GLU A 85 14.74 -3.90 -0.24
N TRP A 86 15.32 -4.68 0.67
CA TRP A 86 15.79 -6.03 0.35
C TRP A 86 14.65 -6.95 -0.07
N ALA A 87 13.51 -6.91 0.64
CA ALA A 87 12.31 -7.68 0.30
C ALA A 87 11.74 -7.30 -1.08
N LEU A 88 11.80 -6.01 -1.43
CA LEU A 88 11.44 -5.52 -2.77
C LEU A 88 12.39 -6.08 -3.83
N ARG A 89 13.71 -5.92 -3.67
CA ARG A 89 14.70 -6.40 -4.65
C ARG A 89 14.59 -7.90 -4.87
N LEU A 90 14.44 -8.68 -3.80
CA LEU A 90 14.25 -10.13 -3.87
C LEU A 90 12.98 -10.50 -4.64
N ALA A 91 11.89 -9.74 -4.48
CA ALA A 91 10.68 -9.96 -5.26
C ALA A 91 10.89 -9.67 -6.75
N GLN A 92 11.60 -8.58 -7.09
CA GLN A 92 11.92 -8.24 -8.48
C GLN A 92 12.80 -9.29 -9.16
N GLU A 93 13.66 -9.99 -8.41
CA GLU A 93 14.52 -11.06 -8.93
C GLU A 93 13.78 -12.39 -9.13
N ASN A 94 12.89 -12.73 -8.20
CA ASN A 94 12.23 -14.04 -8.12
C ASN A 94 10.88 -14.08 -8.85
N GLU A 95 10.08 -13.01 -8.76
CA GLU A 95 8.72 -12.96 -9.29
C GLU A 95 8.74 -12.45 -10.75
N ARG A 96 9.34 -13.24 -11.65
CA ARG A 96 9.55 -12.83 -13.05
C ARG A 96 8.27 -12.70 -13.87
N ASP A 97 7.17 -13.25 -13.37
CA ASP A 97 5.84 -13.17 -13.98
C ASP A 97 5.08 -11.90 -13.58
N LEU A 98 5.68 -11.04 -12.73
CA LEU A 98 5.12 -9.77 -12.31
C LEU A 98 5.94 -8.59 -12.85
N GLU A 99 5.25 -7.57 -13.34
CA GLU A 99 5.83 -6.27 -13.60
C GLU A 99 5.62 -5.36 -12.39
N PHE A 100 6.69 -4.68 -11.96
CA PHE A 100 6.67 -3.76 -10.82
C PHE A 100 6.75 -2.32 -11.32
N HIS A 101 5.85 -1.46 -10.88
CA HIS A 101 5.78 -0.06 -11.30
C HIS A 101 5.97 0.90 -10.13
N ASP A 102 6.74 1.97 -10.36
CA ASP A 102 6.91 3.08 -9.42
C ASP A 102 5.71 4.05 -9.41
N VAL A 103 4.87 3.99 -10.45
CA VAL A 103 3.64 4.78 -10.62
C VAL A 103 2.50 3.86 -11.02
N ALA A 104 1.27 4.24 -10.69
CA ALA A 104 0.08 3.49 -11.11
C ALA A 104 0.04 3.39 -12.66
N PRO A 105 -0.16 2.18 -13.21
CA PRO A 105 -0.30 1.96 -14.65
C PRO A 105 -1.62 2.52 -15.21
#